data_AF-A0A7V9T520-F1
#
_entry.id   AF-A0A7V9T520-F1
#
_cell.length_a   1.000
_cell.length_b   1.000
_cell.length_c   1.000
_cell.angle_alpha   90.00
_cell.angle_beta   90.00
_cell.angle_gamma   90.00
#
_symmetry.space_group_name_H-M   'P 1'
#
loop_
_entity.id
_entity.type
_entity.pdbx_description
1 polymer ?
#
loop_
_entity_poly.entity_id
_entity_poly.type
_entity_poly.pdbx_seq_one_letter_code
_entity_poly.pdbx_strand_id
1 'polypeptide(L)' 'GYLQRRDDPGDQRSKRIHLTKRGDRAVKAIREIVTEVEAEWEHELGTSQFSELRELLTRLYSATTPALADGIGD' A
#
# COMPACT_ATOMS: atom_id res chain seq x y z
N GLY A 1 18.06 2.87 -6.25
CA GLY A 1 16.66 3.32 -6.50
C GLY A 1 15.86 3.25 -5.21
N TYR A 2 14.53 3.27 -5.27
CA TYR A 2 13.66 3.08 -4.09
C TYR A 2 13.63 1.62 -3.63
N LEU A 3 13.89 0.69 -4.55
CA LEU A 3 13.99 -0.74 -4.29
C LEU A 3 15.42 -1.23 -4.54
N GLN A 4 15.80 -2.28 -3.83
CA GLN A 4 17.01 -3.07 -4.04
C GLN A 4 16.65 -4.56 -3.98
N ARG A 5 17.24 -5.35 -4.86
CA ARG A 5 17.13 -6.81 -4.82
C ARG A 5 18.27 -7.35 -3.98
N ARG A 6 17.98 -8.24 -3.02
CA ARG A 6 19.01 -9.01 -2.30
C ARG A 6 18.84 -10.48 -2.66
N ASP A 7 19.97 -11.16 -2.83
CA ASP A 7 19.95 -12.60 -3.07
C ASP A 7 19.59 -13.32 -1.77
N ASP A 8 18.71 -14.32 -1.87
CA ASP A 8 18.35 -15.19 -0.76
C ASP A 8 19.36 -16.37 -0.73
N PRO A 9 20.09 -16.63 0.38
CA PRO A 9 21.08 -17.71 0.43
C PRO A 9 20.50 -19.12 0.23
N GLY A 10 19.19 -19.29 0.42
CA GLY A 10 18.51 -20.60 0.35
C GLY A 10 17.85 -20.92 -0.99
N ASP A 11 17.62 -19.93 -1.86
CA ASP A 11 16.91 -20.15 -3.13
C ASP A 11 17.26 -19.07 -4.17
N GLN A 12 18.01 -19.47 -5.20
CA GLN A 12 18.46 -18.58 -6.29
C GLN A 12 17.32 -18.15 -7.24
N ARG A 13 16.10 -18.70 -7.08
CA ARG A 13 14.93 -18.32 -7.90
C ARG A 13 14.06 -17.23 -7.27
N SER A 14 14.25 -16.94 -5.99
CA SER A 14 13.42 -16.00 -5.22
C SER A 14 14.21 -14.73 -4.89
N LYS A 15 14.11 -13.68 -5.73
CA LYS A 15 14.76 -12.38 -5.43
C LYS A 15 13.90 -11.58 -4.47
N ARG A 16 14.32 -11.47 -3.20
CA ARG A 16 13.62 -10.63 -2.23
C ARG A 16 13.82 -9.15 -2.56
N ILE A 17 12.72 -8.44 -2.77
CA ILE A 17 12.72 -7.00 -3.01
C ILE A 17 12.66 -6.29 -1.67
N HIS A 18 13.63 -5.41 -1.41
CA HIS A 18 13.67 -4.58 -0.21
C HIS A 18 13.59 -3.11 -0.59
N LEU A 19 13.00 -2.31 0.29
CA LEU A 19 13.15 -0.86 0.25
C LEU A 19 14.60 -0.48 0.54
N THR A 20 15.10 0.52 -0.18
CA THR A 20 16.34 1.22 0.22
C THR A 20 16.00 2.26 1.29
N LYS A 21 17.01 2.85 1.94
CA LYS A 21 16.80 4.03 2.81
C LYS A 21 16.05 5.18 2.10
N ARG A 22 16.19 5.28 0.77
CA ARG A 22 15.44 6.24 -0.04
C ARG A 22 14.01 5.76 -0.29
N GLY A 23 13.80 4.46 -0.51
CA GLY A 23 12.48 3.82 -0.55
C GLY A 23 11.68 4.07 0.72
N ASP A 24 12.29 3.84 1.87
CA ASP A 24 11.68 4.04 3.18
C ASP A 24 11.20 5.48 3.38
N ARG A 25 12.06 6.45 3.06
CA ARG A 25 11.70 7.88 3.13
C ARG A 25 10.55 8.24 2.19
N ALA A 26 10.51 7.63 0.99
CA ALA A 26 9.42 7.85 0.05
C ALA A 26 8.10 7.26 0.57
N VAL A 27 8.11 6.05 1.14
CA VAL A 27 6.93 5.44 1.75
C VAL A 27 6.42 6.28 2.91
N LYS A 28 7.32 6.84 3.74
CA LYS A 28 6.95 7.75 4.82
C LYS A 28 6.25 9.01 4.30
N ALA A 29 6.82 9.66 3.29
CA ALA A 29 6.24 10.84 2.66
C ALA A 29 4.86 10.55 2.03
N ILE A 30 4.72 9.41 1.35
CA ILE A 30 3.43 8.98 0.78
C ILE A 30 2.40 8.79 1.90
N ARG A 31 2.77 8.13 3.00
CA ARG A 31 1.86 7.93 4.13
C ARG A 31 1.41 9.26 4.74
N GLU A 32 2.34 10.20 4.90
CA GLU A 32 2.03 11.54 5.42
C GLU A 32 1.01 12.27 4.54
N ILE A 33 1.22 12.28 3.21
CA ILE A 33 0.29 12.91 2.26
C ILE A 33 -1.08 12.21 2.26
N VAL A 34 -1.10 10.88 2.29
CA VAL A 34 -2.38 10.13 2.35
C VAL A 34 -3.14 10.44 3.63
N THR A 35 -2.46 10.49 4.78
CA THR A 35 -3.10 10.84 6.05
C THR A 35 -3.66 12.26 6.03
N GLU A 36 -2.97 13.22 5.44
CA GLU A 36 -3.45 14.60 5.28
C GLU A 36 -4.74 14.65 4.45
N VAL A 37 -4.76 14.00 3.29
CA VAL A 37 -5.94 13.93 2.41
C VAL A 37 -7.11 13.22 3.09
N GLU A 38 -6.86 12.11 3.80
CA GLU A 38 -7.91 11.41 4.54
C GLU A 38 -8.48 12.26 5.67
N ALA A 39 -7.66 13.06 6.36
CA ALA A 39 -8.12 13.98 7.39
C ALA A 39 -8.98 15.11 6.82
N GLU A 40 -8.63 15.65 5.65
CA GLU A 40 -9.45 16.64 4.94
C GLU A 40 -10.82 16.04 4.56
N TRP A 41 -10.85 14.82 4.03
CA TRP A 41 -12.11 14.16 3.68
C TRP A 41 -12.96 13.81 4.89
N GLU A 42 -12.34 13.39 5.99
CA GLU A 42 -13.04 13.15 7.25
C GLU A 42 -13.60 14.45 7.84
N HIS A 43 -12.90 15.56 7.71
CA HIS A 43 -13.39 16.88 8.12
C HIS A 43 -14.64 17.30 7.33
N GLU A 44 -14.63 17.13 6.01
CA GLU A 44 -15.73 17.55 5.13
C GLU A 44 -16.95 16.61 5.21
N LEU A 45 -16.74 15.30 5.28
CA LEU A 45 -17.82 14.30 5.24
C LEU A 45 -18.30 13.88 6.63
N GLY A 46 -17.47 14.08 7.65
CA GLY A 46 -17.64 13.45 8.95
C GLY A 46 -17.29 11.95 8.92
N THR A 47 -16.95 11.41 10.10
CA THR A 47 -16.44 10.04 10.27
C THR A 47 -17.34 8.96 9.67
N SER A 48 -18.66 9.08 9.80
CA SER A 48 -19.60 8.04 9.32
C SER A 48 -19.60 7.92 7.79
N GLN A 49 -19.77 9.04 7.07
CA GLN A 49 -19.82 9.02 5.60
C GLN A 49 -18.44 8.72 5.02
N PHE A 50 -17.37 9.18 5.66
CA PHE A 50 -16.02 8.84 5.25
C PHE A 50 -15.73 7.33 5.41
N SER A 51 -16.18 6.69 6.48
CA SER A 51 -16.08 5.24 6.65
C SER A 51 -16.80 4.47 5.54
N GLU A 52 -18.04 4.88 5.22
CA GLU A 52 -18.82 4.27 4.14
C GLU A 52 -18.13 4.41 2.78
N LEU A 53 -17.56 5.58 2.49
CA LEU A 53 -16.77 5.80 1.28
C LEU A 53 -15.58 4.82 1.19
N ARG A 54 -14.82 4.64 2.28
CA ARG A 54 -13.68 3.69 2.30
C ARG A 54 -14.13 2.26 2.04
N GLU A 55 -15.25 1.85 2.61
CA GLU A 55 -15.81 0.51 2.40
C GLU A 55 -16.23 0.29 0.94
N LEU A 56 -16.91 1.27 0.35
CA LEU A 56 -17.34 1.20 -1.05
C LEU A 56 -16.15 1.12 -2.01
N LEU A 57 -15.11 1.95 -1.79
CA LEU A 57 -13.90 1.91 -2.60
C LEU A 57 -13.14 0.58 -2.45
N THR A 58 -13.08 0.03 -1.23
CA THR A 58 -12.46 -1.29 -0.98
C THR A 58 -13.21 -2.40 -1.70
N ARG A 59 -14.54 -2.35 -1.67
CA ARG A 59 -15.41 -3.30 -2.38
C ARG A 59 -15.21 -3.21 -3.90
N LEU A 60 -15.14 -1.99 -4.44
CA LEU A 60 -14.87 -1.78 -5.87
C LEU A 60 -13.49 -2.30 -6.26
N TYR A 61 -12.46 -2.04 -5.45
CA TYR A 61 -11.10 -2.55 -5.70
C TYR A 61 -11.07 -4.08 -5.73
N SER A 62 -11.72 -4.72 -4.75
CA SER A 62 -11.83 -6.18 -4.69
C SER A 62 -12.60 -6.76 -5.88
N ALA A 63 -13.62 -6.08 -6.38
CA ALA A 63 -14.42 -6.56 -7.51
C ALA A 63 -13.71 -6.36 -8.86
N THR A 64 -12.85 -5.36 -8.98
CA THR A 64 -12.17 -4.99 -10.23
C THR A 64 -10.77 -5.56 -10.38
N THR A 65 -10.16 -6.01 -9.29
CA THR A 65 -8.83 -6.62 -9.29
C THR A 65 -8.92 -8.10 -8.90
N PRO A 66 -9.15 -9.01 -9.87
CA PRO A 66 -9.05 -10.44 -9.59
C PRO A 66 -7.58 -10.82 -9.38
N ALA A 67 -7.26 -11.26 -8.16
CA ALA A 67 -6.02 -11.90 -7.72
C ALA A 67 -4.69 -11.13 -7.95
N LEU A 68 -4.39 -10.17 -7.07
CA LEU A 68 -3.02 -10.03 -6.52
C LEU A 68 -2.86 -10.75 -5.17
N ALA A 69 -3.94 -11.37 -4.65
CA ALA A 69 -3.96 -12.10 -3.38
C ALA A 69 -3.23 -13.46 -3.42
N ASP A 70 -2.95 -14.01 -4.60
CA ASP A 70 -2.23 -15.29 -4.76
C ASP A 70 -0.72 -15.14 -5.00
N GLY A 71 -0.18 -13.91 -4.97
CA GLY A 71 1.20 -13.61 -5.40
C GLY A 71 2.15 -13.08 -4.32
N ILE A 72 1.69 -12.92 -3.08
CA ILE A 72 2.55 -12.60 -1.93
C ILE A 72 2.26 -13.65 -0.84
N GLY A 73 2.62 -14.90 -1.14
CA GLY A 73 2.63 -16.00 -0.18
C GLY A 73 3.93 -16.04 0.63
N ASP A 74 3.78 -16.53 1.86
CA ASP A 74 4.77 -16.99 2.85
C ASP A 74 5.72 -15.99 3.53
#